data_AF-A0A1C4HU82-F1
#
_entry.id   AF-A0A1C4HU82-F1
#
_cell.length_a   1.000
_cell.length_b   1.000
_cell.length_c   1.000
_cell.angle_alpha   90.00
_cell.angle_beta   90.00
_cell.angle_gamma   90.00
#
_symmetry.space_group_name_H-M   'P 1'
#
loop_
_entity.id
_entity.type
_entity.pdbx_description
1 polymer ?
#
loop_
_entity_poly.entity_id
_entity_poly.type
_entity_poly.pdbx_seq_one_letter_code
_entity_poly.pdbx_strand_id
1 'polypeptide(L)'
;MERRESAQSRVAELTERLGSVETRVAEVTERRDAAASEIDAETATVAKERAVVAGSVPDSLLALYEKLRAQRGGVGAARLYQRRCEGCQLELNITEANEVKAAKPDAVVRCENCGRILVRTSESGL
;
A
#
# COMPACT_ATOMS: atom_id res chain seq x y z
N MET A 1 -24.02 -55.94 21.25
CA MET A 1 -23.99 -55.85 19.78
C MET A 1 -24.28 -54.42 19.36
N GLU A 2 -25.45 -53.89 19.71
CA GLU A 2 -25.93 -52.52 19.40
C GLU A 2 -24.96 -51.36 19.77
N ARG A 3 -24.37 -51.37 20.97
CA ARG A 3 -23.35 -50.36 21.36
C ARG A 3 -22.10 -50.37 20.47
N ARG A 4 -21.69 -51.56 20.00
CA ARG A 4 -20.51 -51.69 19.14
C ARG A 4 -20.80 -51.16 17.74
N GLU A 5 -21.97 -51.47 17.20
CA GLU A 5 -22.41 -51.01 15.88
C GLU A 5 -22.59 -49.49 15.84
N SER A 6 -23.19 -48.92 16.90
CA SER A 6 -23.29 -47.46 17.06
C SER A 6 -21.93 -46.78 17.11
N ALA A 7 -20.97 -47.34 17.86
CA ALA A 7 -19.61 -46.81 17.91
C ALA A 7 -18.89 -46.93 16.56
N GLN A 8 -19.05 -48.06 15.84
CA GLN A 8 -18.46 -48.26 14.51
C GLN A 8 -19.02 -47.28 13.47
N SER A 9 -20.33 -47.03 13.48
CA SER A 9 -20.97 -46.04 12.61
C SER A 9 -20.44 -44.63 12.88
N ARG A 10 -20.29 -44.26 14.17
CA ARG A 10 -19.77 -42.95 14.57
C ARG A 10 -18.28 -42.78 14.22
N VAL A 11 -17.48 -43.84 14.29
CA VAL A 11 -16.09 -43.82 13.80
C VAL A 11 -16.03 -43.61 12.29
N ALA A 12 -16.88 -44.29 11.53
CA ALA A 12 -16.95 -44.11 10.07
C ALA A 12 -17.33 -42.67 9.69
N GLU A 13 -18.37 -42.11 10.31
CA GLU A 13 -18.80 -40.72 10.09
C GLU A 13 -17.67 -39.72 10.41
N LEU A 14 -17.00 -39.87 11.55
CA LEU A 14 -15.91 -38.98 11.94
C LEU A 14 -14.69 -39.11 11.02
N THR A 15 -14.43 -40.31 10.50
CA THR A 15 -13.32 -40.56 9.56
C THR A 15 -13.59 -39.88 8.22
N GLU A 16 -14.82 -39.98 7.71
CA GLU A 16 -15.23 -39.29 6.48
C GLU A 16 -15.16 -37.76 6.65
N ARG A 17 -15.66 -37.25 7.79
CA ARG A 17 -15.60 -35.82 8.11
C ARG A 17 -14.16 -35.33 8.24
N LEU A 18 -13.27 -36.12 8.84
CA LEU A 18 -11.86 -35.80 8.93
C LEU A 18 -11.24 -35.70 7.53
N GLY A 19 -11.44 -36.71 6.67
CA GLY A 19 -10.91 -36.69 5.31
C GLY A 19 -11.43 -35.53 4.46
N SER A 20 -12.70 -35.14 4.65
CA SER A 20 -13.26 -33.93 4.02
C SER A 20 -12.58 -32.65 4.50
N VAL A 21 -12.34 -32.51 5.80
CA VAL A 21 -11.65 -31.33 6.37
C VAL A 21 -10.19 -31.30 5.94
N GLU A 22 -9.49 -32.42 5.93
CA GLU A 22 -8.08 -32.53 5.50
C GLU A 22 -7.92 -32.11 4.03
N THR A 23 -8.81 -32.58 3.15
CA THR A 23 -8.85 -32.15 1.74
C THR A 23 -9.04 -30.64 1.63
N ARG A 24 -10.00 -30.08 2.37
CA ARG A 24 -10.26 -28.62 2.37
C ARG A 24 -9.08 -27.81 2.90
N VAL A 25 -8.38 -28.32 3.92
CA VAL A 25 -7.18 -27.66 4.46
C VAL A 25 -6.07 -27.66 3.41
N ALA A 26 -5.85 -28.78 2.72
CA ALA A 26 -4.86 -28.86 1.65
C ALA A 26 -5.16 -27.87 0.52
N GLU A 27 -6.41 -27.83 0.04
CA GLU A 27 -6.85 -26.91 -1.02
C GLU A 27 -6.67 -25.43 -0.63
N VAL A 28 -7.07 -25.05 0.59
CA VAL A 28 -6.94 -23.66 1.06
C VAL A 28 -5.47 -23.30 1.31
N THR A 29 -4.65 -24.25 1.77
CA THR A 29 -3.21 -24.09 1.95
C THR A 29 -2.53 -23.81 0.61
N GLU A 30 -2.79 -24.64 -0.39
CA GLU A 30 -2.23 -24.47 -1.74
C GLU A 30 -2.61 -23.12 -2.35
N ARG A 31 -3.89 -22.73 -2.25
CA ARG A 31 -4.38 -21.43 -2.74
C ARG A 31 -3.74 -20.25 -2.03
N ARG A 32 -3.57 -20.34 -0.70
CA ARG A 32 -2.89 -19.30 0.08
C ARG A 32 -1.43 -19.18 -0.35
N ASP A 33 -0.74 -20.30 -0.49
CA ASP A 33 0.70 -20.31 -0.80
C ASP A 33 0.96 -19.78 -2.21
N ALA A 34 0.09 -20.12 -3.18
CA ALA A 34 0.11 -19.53 -4.51
C ALA A 34 -0.08 -18.00 -4.46
N ALA A 35 -1.10 -17.52 -3.76
CA ALA A 35 -1.35 -16.07 -3.62
C ALA A 35 -0.21 -15.34 -2.88
N ALA A 36 0.38 -15.96 -1.86
CA ALA A 36 1.54 -15.39 -1.16
C ALA A 36 2.76 -15.28 -2.08
N SER A 37 3.03 -16.32 -2.88
CA SER A 37 4.12 -16.31 -3.86
C SER A 37 3.93 -15.23 -4.94
N GLU A 38 2.70 -14.98 -5.37
CA GLU A 38 2.39 -13.90 -6.32
C GLU A 38 2.68 -12.53 -5.71
N ILE A 39 2.21 -12.29 -4.47
CA ILE A 39 2.47 -11.05 -3.73
C ILE A 39 3.96 -10.82 -3.50
N ASP A 40 4.72 -11.87 -3.17
CA ASP A 40 6.16 -11.78 -2.95
C ASP A 40 6.89 -11.41 -4.25
N ALA A 41 6.49 -12.00 -5.38
CA ALA A 41 7.05 -11.68 -6.70
C ALA A 41 6.76 -10.23 -7.12
N GLU A 42 5.53 -9.76 -6.89
CA GLU A 42 5.14 -8.37 -7.17
C GLU A 42 5.91 -7.40 -6.25
N THR A 43 5.98 -7.70 -4.96
CA THR A 43 6.72 -6.89 -3.96
C THR A 43 8.19 -6.78 -4.33
N ALA A 44 8.83 -7.88 -4.73
CA ALA A 44 10.22 -7.88 -5.16
C ALA A 44 10.44 -7.04 -6.42
N THR A 45 9.49 -7.07 -7.36
CA THR A 45 9.54 -6.27 -8.60
C THR A 45 9.41 -4.79 -8.29
N VAL A 46 8.37 -4.38 -7.58
CA VAL A 46 8.12 -2.98 -7.21
C VAL A 46 9.24 -2.44 -6.32
N ALA A 47 9.83 -3.25 -5.43
CA ALA A 47 10.96 -2.83 -4.60
C ALA A 47 12.22 -2.53 -5.45
N LYS A 48 12.49 -3.34 -6.47
CA LYS A 48 13.61 -3.10 -7.41
C LYS A 48 13.38 -1.81 -8.21
N GLU A 49 12.18 -1.64 -8.77
CA GLU A 49 11.82 -0.42 -9.52
C GLU A 49 11.96 0.83 -8.64
N ARG A 50 11.46 0.75 -7.40
CA ARG A 50 11.61 1.84 -6.43
C ARG A 50 13.08 2.14 -6.14
N ALA A 51 13.95 1.13 -6.00
CA ALA A 51 15.37 1.34 -5.75
C ALA A 51 16.06 2.08 -6.91
N VAL A 52 15.71 1.73 -8.16
CA VAL A 52 16.21 2.41 -9.36
C VAL A 52 15.79 3.88 -9.38
N VAL A 53 14.51 4.17 -9.14
CA VAL A 53 14.02 5.56 -9.10
C VAL A 53 14.62 6.33 -7.93
N ALA A 54 14.74 5.71 -6.75
CA ALA A 54 15.34 6.36 -5.59
C ALA A 54 16.80 6.76 -5.85
N GLY A 55 17.56 5.98 -6.62
CA GLY A 55 18.93 6.29 -7.00
C GLY A 55 19.08 7.53 -7.90
N SER A 56 18.01 8.02 -8.53
CA SER A 56 18.02 9.25 -9.33
C SER A 56 17.56 10.48 -8.55
N VAL A 57 17.09 10.31 -7.31
CA VAL A 57 16.61 11.40 -6.45
C VAL A 57 17.72 11.82 -5.50
N PRO A 58 17.99 13.14 -5.32
CA PRO A 58 18.98 13.61 -4.36
C PRO A 58 18.71 13.10 -2.93
N ASP A 59 19.75 12.63 -2.24
CA ASP A 59 19.65 11.99 -0.91
C ASP A 59 18.90 12.83 0.12
N SER A 60 19.13 14.15 0.11
CA SER A 60 18.47 15.09 1.05
C SER A 60 16.95 15.16 0.83
N LEU A 61 16.51 15.11 -0.43
CA LEU A 61 15.10 15.11 -0.79
C LEU A 61 14.46 13.75 -0.49
N LEU A 62 15.17 12.65 -0.76
CA LEU A 62 14.71 11.30 -0.43
C LEU A 62 14.56 11.12 1.09
N ALA A 63 15.51 11.62 1.87
CA ALA A 63 15.44 11.58 3.33
C ALA A 63 14.23 12.38 3.87
N LEU A 64 13.94 13.54 3.28
CA LEU A 64 12.73 14.30 3.61
C LEU A 64 11.46 13.51 3.27
N TYR A 65 11.39 12.91 2.07
CA TYR A 65 10.27 12.09 1.65
C TYR A 65 10.05 10.92 2.62
N GLU A 66 11.07 10.16 2.98
CA GLU A 66 10.93 9.00 3.89
C GLU A 66 10.48 9.42 5.30
N LYS A 67 11.01 10.54 5.81
CA LYS A 67 10.55 11.11 7.09
C LYS A 67 9.07 11.44 7.05
N LEU A 68 8.61 12.12 6.00
CA LEU A 68 7.19 12.48 5.85
C LEU A 68 6.32 11.25 5.61
N ARG A 69 6.80 10.30 4.80
CA ARG A 69 6.13 9.03 4.49
C ARG A 69 5.81 8.25 5.76
N ALA A 70 6.79 8.10 6.65
CA ALA A 70 6.62 7.43 7.95
C ALA A 70 5.60 8.17 8.84
N GLN A 71 5.60 9.51 8.82
CA GLN A 71 4.70 10.34 9.65
C GLN A 71 3.29 10.53 9.08
N ARG A 72 3.04 10.18 7.81
CA ARG A 72 1.82 10.52 7.06
C ARG A 72 1.19 9.32 6.37
N GLY A 73 1.27 8.15 7.01
CA GLY A 73 0.53 6.95 6.58
C GLY A 73 1.01 6.39 5.24
N GLY A 74 2.32 6.43 4.98
CA GLY A 74 2.91 5.80 3.80
C GLY A 74 3.06 6.70 2.57
N VAL A 75 2.66 7.97 2.64
CA VAL A 75 2.74 8.94 1.53
C VAL A 75 3.46 10.22 1.97
N GLY A 76 4.70 10.42 1.50
CA GLY A 76 5.53 11.60 1.84
C GLY A 76 5.41 12.78 0.85
N ALA A 77 4.96 12.51 -0.37
CA ALA A 77 4.74 13.50 -1.42
C ALA A 77 3.37 13.25 -2.07
N ALA A 78 2.66 14.32 -2.41
CA ALA A 78 1.35 14.26 -3.02
C ALA A 78 1.29 15.18 -4.24
N ARG A 79 0.57 14.74 -5.26
CA ARG A 79 0.29 15.56 -6.43
C ARG A 79 -0.61 16.73 -6.03
N LEU A 80 -0.30 17.89 -6.60
CA LEU A 80 -1.17 19.04 -6.58
C LEU A 80 -1.99 19.04 -7.86
N TYR A 81 -3.31 18.94 -7.74
CA TYR A 81 -4.23 18.87 -8.87
C TYR A 81 -5.34 19.89 -8.69
N GLN A 82 -5.49 20.82 -9.64
CA GLN A 82 -6.49 21.90 -9.58
C GLN A 82 -6.55 22.60 -8.22
N ARG A 83 -5.40 23.10 -7.75
CA ARG A 83 -5.19 23.74 -6.44
C ARG A 83 -5.46 22.85 -5.23
N ARG A 84 -5.76 21.56 -5.40
CA ARG A 84 -6.01 20.62 -4.29
C ARG A 84 -4.83 19.69 -4.08
N CYS A 85 -4.42 19.55 -2.83
CA CYS A 85 -3.44 18.57 -2.42
C CYS A 85 -4.10 17.18 -2.37
N GLU A 86 -3.71 16.25 -3.23
CA GLU A 86 -4.29 14.89 -3.23
C GLU A 86 -3.87 14.05 -2.00
N GLY A 87 -2.96 14.57 -1.17
CA GLY A 87 -2.53 13.92 0.07
C GLY A 87 -3.50 14.15 1.24
N CYS A 88 -4.04 15.37 1.39
CA CYS A 88 -5.04 15.68 2.41
C CYS A 88 -6.42 16.01 1.85
N GLN A 89 -6.55 16.01 0.53
CA GLN A 89 -7.80 16.30 -0.20
C GLN A 89 -8.34 17.73 0.01
N LEU A 90 -7.55 18.63 0.60
CA LEU A 90 -7.91 20.02 0.79
C LEU A 90 -7.41 20.89 -0.37
N GLU A 91 -8.24 21.87 -0.74
CA GLU A 91 -7.86 22.93 -1.65
C GLU A 91 -6.96 23.94 -0.94
N LEU A 92 -5.91 24.37 -1.63
CA LEU A 92 -5.03 25.42 -1.16
C LEU A 92 -5.78 26.74 -1.15
N ASN A 93 -5.62 27.49 -0.06
CA ASN A 93 -6.14 28.84 0.01
C ASN A 93 -5.44 29.74 -1.03
N ILE A 94 -5.97 30.94 -1.27
CA ILE A 94 -5.47 31.84 -2.32
C ILE A 94 -4.00 32.22 -2.07
N THR A 95 -3.62 32.47 -0.81
CA THR A 95 -2.25 32.82 -0.43
C THR A 95 -1.30 31.66 -0.70
N GLU A 96 -1.62 30.46 -0.19
CA GLU A 96 -0.85 29.23 -0.40
C GLU A 96 -0.66 28.94 -1.90
N ALA A 97 -1.73 29.03 -2.69
CA ALA A 97 -1.66 28.80 -4.13
C ALA A 97 -0.73 29.80 -4.83
N ASN A 98 -0.79 31.07 -4.46
CA ASN A 98 0.10 32.11 -5.02
C ASN A 98 1.57 31.88 -4.63
N GLU A 99 1.84 31.47 -3.39
CA GLU A 99 3.20 31.14 -2.94
C GLU A 99 3.76 29.93 -3.70
N VAL A 100 2.96 28.88 -3.88
CA VAL A 100 3.36 27.68 -4.63
C VAL A 100 3.59 28.00 -6.11
N LYS A 101 2.80 28.92 -6.68
CA LYS A 101 2.97 29.44 -8.05
C LYS A 101 4.24 30.27 -8.20
N ALA A 102 4.56 31.11 -7.22
CA ALA A 102 5.73 31.98 -7.25
C ALA A 102 7.05 31.24 -6.97
N ALA A 103 6.99 30.09 -6.30
CA ALA A 103 8.15 29.27 -6.01
C ALA A 103 8.83 28.77 -7.30
N LYS A 104 10.16 28.82 -7.35
CA LYS A 104 10.96 28.34 -8.50
C LYS A 104 10.62 26.88 -8.85
N PRO A 105 10.75 26.44 -10.11
CA PRO A 105 10.42 25.05 -10.50
C PRO A 105 11.15 23.96 -9.71
N ASP A 106 12.39 24.22 -9.29
CA ASP A 106 13.25 23.33 -8.51
C ASP A 106 13.03 23.42 -6.99
N ALA A 107 12.24 24.38 -6.51
CA ALA A 107 11.94 24.52 -5.10
C ALA A 107 11.05 23.37 -4.59
N VAL A 108 11.43 22.79 -3.45
CA VAL A 108 10.65 21.77 -2.75
C VAL A 108 9.60 22.45 -1.88
N VAL A 109 8.37 22.53 -2.37
CA VAL A 109 7.23 23.13 -1.66
C VAL A 109 6.48 22.06 -0.87
N ARG A 110 5.94 22.42 0.30
CA ARG A 110 5.14 21.52 1.15
C ARG A 110 3.75 22.09 1.37
N CYS A 111 2.77 21.21 1.54
CA CYS A 111 1.42 21.59 1.90
C CYS A 111 1.38 22.10 3.34
N GLU A 112 0.82 23.27 3.61
CA GLU A 112 0.71 23.83 4.96
C GLU A 112 -0.20 22.98 5.86
N ASN A 113 -1.23 22.36 5.28
CA ASN A 113 -2.21 21.58 6.02
C ASN A 113 -1.69 20.21 6.49
N CYS A 114 -0.94 19.49 5.64
CA CYS A 114 -0.49 18.13 5.94
C CYS A 114 1.02 17.91 5.93
N GLY A 115 1.80 18.90 5.50
CA GLY A 115 3.27 18.85 5.48
C GLY A 115 3.89 17.97 4.40
N ARG A 116 3.10 17.28 3.56
CA ARG A 116 3.62 16.49 2.42
C ARG A 116 4.24 17.39 1.37
N ILE A 117 5.24 16.87 0.66
CA ILE A 117 5.83 17.54 -0.51
C ILE A 117 4.75 17.68 -1.60
N LEU A 118 4.57 18.87 -2.15
CA LEU A 118 3.65 19.10 -3.26
C LEU A 118 4.37 18.89 -4.59
N VAL A 119 3.94 17.87 -5.33
CA VAL A 119 4.41 17.62 -6.69
C VAL A 119 3.60 18.49 -7.64
N ARG A 120 4.26 19.52 -8.17
CA ARG A 120 3.67 20.49 -9.12
C ARG A 120 3.79 19.96 -10.54
N THR A 121 2.68 20.00 -11.26
CA THR A 121 2.54 19.52 -12.65
C THR A 121 1.75 20.53 -13.47
N SER A 122 1.61 20.32 -14.78
CA SER A 122 0.76 21.14 -15.64
C SER A 122 -0.72 21.14 -15.20
N GLU A 123 -1.16 20.14 -14.45
CA GLU A 123 -2.53 20.02 -13.97
C GLU A 123 -2.74 20.59 -12.56
N SER A 124 -1.71 21.22 -11.98
CA SER A 124 -1.81 21.80 -10.64
C SER A 124 -2.77 22.98 -10.55
N GLY A 125 -3.17 23.60 -11.66
CA GLY A 125 -4.14 24.71 -11.68
C GLY A 125 -3.66 25.95 -10.92
N LEU A 126 -2.35 26.19 -10.92
CA LEU A 126 -1.68 27.33 -10.29
C LEU A 126 -1.50 28.49 -11.27
#